data_AF-A0AAV2RM25-F1
#
_entry.id   AF-A0AAV2RM25-F1
#
_cell.length_a   1.000
_cell.length_b   1.000
_cell.length_c   1.000
_cell.angle_alpha   90.00
_cell.angle_beta   90.00
_cell.angle_gamma   90.00
#
_symmetry.space_group_name_H-M   'P 1'
#
loop_
_entity.id
_entity.type
_entity.pdbx_description
1 polymer ?
#
loop_
_entity_poly.entity_id
_entity_poly.type
_entity_poly.pdbx_seq_one_letter_code
_entity_poly.pdbx_strand_id
1 'polypeptide(L)'
;MCPSVENFVQVTDLHAFANRIKGDIPYSASLYNSLLIHARGLSSQFEFYTHKDNPDDSHIIMSRNKDQQRTQDMVLFHCLQGEASLLLKALRETQLVNWHKNILFNVVPDFLIQELQQIIQEKVEPEANITNYPGNKYMYAPGVEV
;
A
#
# COMPACT_ATOMS: atom_id res chain seq x y z
N MET A 1 0.92 -28.38 -6.15
CA MET A 1 0.95 -26.96 -6.57
C MET A 1 1.52 -26.19 -5.39
N CYS A 2 2.66 -25.52 -5.55
CA CYS A 2 3.31 -24.80 -4.45
C CYS A 2 2.38 -23.67 -3.96
N PRO A 3 2.22 -23.49 -2.63
CA PRO A 3 1.33 -22.45 -2.09
C PRO A 3 1.87 -21.07 -2.46
N SER A 4 0.99 -20.16 -2.83
CA SER A 4 1.31 -18.79 -3.23
C SER A 4 2.20 -18.12 -2.17
N VAL A 5 3.38 -17.65 -2.58
CA VAL A 5 4.26 -16.83 -1.74
C VAL A 5 3.70 -15.41 -1.70
N GLU A 6 2.49 -15.26 -1.19
CA GLU A 6 1.92 -13.94 -0.96
C GLU A 6 2.59 -13.39 0.30
N ASN A 7 3.26 -12.24 0.20
CA ASN A 7 3.98 -11.64 1.33
C ASN A 7 3.07 -10.82 2.26
N PHE A 8 1.79 -10.75 1.92
CA PHE A 8 0.78 -10.02 2.63
C PHE A 8 -0.29 -10.98 3.16
N VAL A 9 -0.78 -10.69 4.36
CA VAL A 9 -1.97 -11.32 4.96
C VAL A 9 -2.97 -10.24 5.33
N GLN A 10 -4.26 -10.55 5.27
CA GLN A 10 -5.31 -9.60 5.61
C GLN A 10 -5.26 -9.27 7.11
N VAL A 11 -5.39 -7.99 7.45
CA VAL A 11 -5.50 -7.53 8.84
C VAL A 11 -6.91 -7.82 9.35
N THR A 12 -7.01 -8.60 10.43
CA THR A 12 -8.29 -8.94 11.07
C THR A 12 -8.68 -7.94 12.16
N ASP A 13 -7.73 -7.51 12.99
CA ASP A 13 -7.93 -6.52 14.04
C ASP A 13 -7.39 -5.15 13.62
N LEU A 14 -8.25 -4.38 12.95
CA LEU A 14 -7.93 -3.02 12.50
C LEU A 14 -7.70 -2.05 13.67
N HIS A 15 -8.33 -2.27 14.83
CA HIS A 15 -8.17 -1.42 16.01
C HIS A 15 -6.79 -1.61 16.66
N ALA A 16 -6.36 -2.86 16.82
CA ALA A 16 -5.02 -3.18 17.32
C ALA A 16 -3.95 -2.61 16.38
N PHE A 17 -4.12 -2.76 15.06
CA PHE A 17 -3.17 -2.23 14.08
C PHE A 17 -3.11 -0.69 14.11
N ALA A 18 -4.27 -0.01 14.22
CA ALA A 18 -4.30 1.45 14.33
C ALA A 18 -3.53 1.93 15.57
N ASN A 19 -3.66 1.25 16.70
CA ASN A 19 -2.92 1.59 17.91
C ASN A 19 -1.41 1.39 17.74
N ARG A 20 -0.98 0.35 17.02
CA ARG A 20 0.45 0.08 16.73
C ARG A 20 1.09 1.24 15.98
N ILE A 21 0.48 1.69 14.88
CA ILE A 21 1.06 2.74 14.02
C ILE A 21 0.79 4.16 14.53
N LYS A 22 0.05 4.32 15.63
CA LYS A 22 -0.29 5.63 16.20
C LYS A 22 0.94 6.44 16.62
N GLY A 23 1.99 5.75 17.07
CA GLY A 23 3.26 6.38 17.44
C GLY A 23 3.99 7.05 16.28
N ASP A 24 3.63 6.70 15.04
CA ASP A 24 4.32 7.16 13.83
C ASP A 24 3.67 8.41 13.19
N ILE A 25 2.71 9.03 13.88
CA ILE A 25 2.09 10.29 13.47
C ILE A 25 3.16 11.41 13.52
N PRO A 26 3.27 12.27 12.49
CA PRO A 26 2.26 12.54 11.46
C PRO A 26 2.30 11.63 10.22
N TYR A 27 3.30 10.77 10.07
CA TYR A 27 3.52 10.01 8.83
C TYR A 27 2.43 8.96 8.57
N SER A 28 1.93 8.31 9.62
CA SER A 28 0.87 7.29 9.50
C SER A 28 -0.56 7.86 9.51
N ALA A 29 -0.74 9.19 9.61
CA ALA A 29 -2.04 9.79 9.96
C ALA A 29 -3.19 9.39 9.03
N SER A 30 -2.96 9.33 7.72
CA SER A 30 -3.97 8.92 6.74
C SER A 30 -4.41 7.47 6.92
N LEU A 31 -3.46 6.56 7.12
CA LEU A 31 -3.74 5.14 7.36
C LEU A 31 -4.35 4.90 8.74
N TYR A 32 -3.86 5.59 9.77
CA TYR A 32 -4.43 5.55 11.11
C TYR A 32 -5.91 5.94 11.10
N ASN A 33 -6.25 7.05 10.45
CA ASN A 33 -7.64 7.50 10.34
C ASN A 33 -8.48 6.53 9.51
N SER A 34 -7.94 6.03 8.38
CA SER A 34 -8.63 5.03 7.55
C SER A 34 -8.95 3.77 8.36
N LEU A 35 -7.97 3.21 9.07
CA LEU A 35 -8.15 2.05 9.93
C LEU A 35 -9.26 2.26 10.96
N LEU A 36 -9.25 3.38 11.69
CA LEU A 36 -10.27 3.64 12.72
C LEU A 36 -11.68 3.78 12.15
N ILE A 37 -11.83 4.40 10.98
CA ILE A 37 -13.14 4.52 10.32
C ILE A 37 -13.66 3.13 9.92
N HIS A 38 -12.81 2.28 9.36
CA HIS A 38 -13.20 0.93 8.93
C HIS A 38 -13.41 -0.02 10.13
N ALA A 39 -12.58 0.07 11.17
CA ALA A 39 -12.72 -0.72 12.39
C ALA A 39 -14.06 -0.47 13.11
N ARG A 40 -14.58 0.76 13.01
CA ARG A 40 -15.90 1.15 13.54
C ARG A 40 -17.07 0.80 12.62
N GLY A 41 -16.83 0.19 11.46
CA GLY A 41 -17.85 -0.12 10.47
C GLY A 41 -18.44 1.11 9.75
N LEU A 42 -17.78 2.27 9.82
CA LEU A 42 -18.23 3.50 9.16
C LEU A 42 -17.84 3.56 7.68
N SER A 43 -16.95 2.68 7.23
CA SER A 43 -16.58 2.49 5.83
C SER A 43 -16.21 1.03 5.58
N SER A 44 -16.41 0.58 4.33
CA SER A 44 -16.02 -0.74 3.84
C SER A 44 -15.30 -0.65 2.49
N GLN A 45 -14.78 0.54 2.15
CA GLN A 45 -14.22 0.84 0.83
C GLN A 45 -12.84 0.23 0.63
N PHE A 46 -12.09 0.01 1.71
CA PHE A 46 -10.73 -0.52 1.68
C PHE A 46 -10.62 -1.89 2.33
N GLU A 47 -9.70 -2.69 1.80
CA GLU A 47 -9.14 -3.87 2.43
C GLU A 47 -7.73 -3.55 2.92
N PHE A 48 -7.33 -4.17 4.03
CA PHE A 48 -6.07 -3.89 4.72
C PHE A 48 -5.24 -5.16 4.86
N TYR A 49 -3.94 -5.03 4.60
CA TYR A 49 -3.01 -6.13 4.54
C TYR A 49 -1.71 -5.76 5.27
N THR A 50 -1.10 -6.72 5.97
CA THR A 50 0.20 -6.57 6.65
C THR A 50 1.17 -7.66 6.21
N HIS A 51 2.46 -7.51 6.54
CA HIS A 51 3.48 -8.47 6.16
C HIS A 51 3.27 -9.82 6.87
N LYS A 52 3.32 -10.92 6.11
CA LYS A 52 2.98 -12.27 6.62
C LYS A 52 3.91 -12.83 7.70
N ASP A 53 5.19 -12.43 7.69
CA ASP A 53 6.18 -13.08 8.55
C ASP A 53 6.09 -12.58 9.99
N ASN A 54 5.61 -11.36 10.22
CA ASN A 54 5.45 -10.74 11.54
C ASN A 54 4.18 -9.86 11.60
N PRO A 55 2.98 -10.43 11.40
CA PRO A 55 1.75 -9.65 11.29
C PRO A 55 1.38 -8.89 12.57
N ASP A 56 1.87 -9.37 13.72
CA ASP A 56 1.57 -8.82 15.05
C ASP A 56 2.56 -7.76 15.54
N ASP A 57 3.73 -7.65 14.91
CA ASP A 57 4.80 -6.72 15.33
C ASP A 57 5.17 -5.71 14.23
N SER A 58 4.93 -6.02 12.96
CA SER A 58 5.31 -5.14 11.87
C SER A 58 4.44 -3.89 11.80
N HIS A 59 5.03 -2.76 11.41
CA HIS A 59 4.29 -1.55 11.08
C HIS A 59 3.92 -1.48 9.60
N ILE A 60 4.34 -2.47 8.80
CA ILE A 60 3.97 -2.60 7.40
C ILE A 60 2.47 -2.81 7.30
N ILE A 61 1.80 -1.85 6.69
CA ILE A 61 0.42 -1.98 6.26
C ILE A 61 0.25 -1.44 4.85
N MET A 62 -0.56 -2.13 4.06
CA MET A 62 -1.03 -1.70 2.77
C MET A 62 -2.56 -1.74 2.78
N SER A 63 -3.21 -0.70 2.29
CA SER A 63 -4.64 -0.72 2.01
C SER A 63 -4.90 -0.50 0.53
N ARG A 64 -5.93 -1.16 -0.01
CA ARG A 64 -6.38 -0.99 -1.40
C ARG A 64 -7.90 -0.94 -1.50
N ASN A 65 -8.42 -0.36 -2.58
CA ASN A 65 -9.86 -0.35 -2.80
C ASN A 65 -10.40 -1.79 -2.93
N LYS A 66 -11.51 -2.06 -2.26
CA LYS A 66 -12.23 -3.34 -2.37
C LYS A 66 -12.95 -3.50 -3.71
N ASP A 67 -13.39 -2.38 -4.29
CA ASP A 67 -14.16 -2.36 -5.53
C ASP A 67 -13.25 -2.55 -6.75
N GLN A 68 -13.21 -3.80 -7.23
CA GLN A 68 -12.44 -4.18 -8.41
C GLN A 68 -13.04 -3.67 -9.73
N GLN A 69 -14.20 -3.00 -9.74
CA GLN A 69 -14.74 -2.39 -10.96
C GLN A 69 -14.22 -0.97 -11.19
N ARG A 70 -13.53 -0.37 -10.21
CA ARG A 70 -12.93 0.95 -10.38
C ARG A 70 -11.86 0.94 -11.48
N THR A 71 -11.87 2.02 -12.27
CA THR A 71 -10.87 2.32 -13.30
C THR A 71 -9.52 2.74 -12.70
N GLN A 72 -9.52 3.17 -11.43
CA GLN A 72 -8.33 3.51 -10.67
C GLN A 72 -8.31 2.73 -9.34
N ASP A 73 -7.21 2.02 -9.07
CA ASP A 73 -6.93 1.46 -7.75
C ASP A 73 -6.22 2.52 -6.89
N MET A 74 -6.61 2.62 -5.62
CA MET A 74 -5.97 3.53 -4.67
C MET A 74 -5.25 2.70 -3.65
N VAL A 75 -3.93 2.85 -3.59
CA VAL A 75 -3.07 2.13 -2.67
C VAL A 75 -2.49 3.10 -1.66
N LEU A 76 -2.63 2.79 -0.38
CA LEU A 76 -1.93 3.48 0.71
C LEU A 76 -1.03 2.46 1.38
N PHE A 77 0.12 2.86 1.86
CA PHE A 77 0.93 2.02 2.72
C PHE A 77 1.69 2.86 3.75
N HIS A 78 2.06 2.22 4.85
CA HIS A 78 2.91 2.75 5.89
C HIS A 78 3.87 1.67 6.35
N CYS A 79 5.08 2.06 6.72
CA CYS A 79 6.07 1.20 7.39
C CYS A 79 7.09 2.09 8.11
N LEU A 80 7.86 1.51 9.02
CA LEU A 80 9.04 2.18 9.55
C LEU A 80 10.19 2.15 8.52
N GLN A 81 11.11 3.10 8.59
CA GLN A 81 12.26 3.14 7.67
C GLN A 81 13.09 1.84 7.71
N GLY A 82 13.22 1.20 8.88
CA GLY A 82 13.91 -0.08 9.03
C GLY A 82 13.19 -1.27 8.35
N GLU A 83 11.91 -1.12 8.02
CA GLU A 83 11.07 -2.13 7.35
C GLU A 83 10.91 -1.86 5.84
N ALA A 84 11.49 -0.77 5.33
CA ALA A 84 11.31 -0.32 3.95
C ALA A 84 11.63 -1.42 2.92
N SER A 85 12.74 -2.14 3.12
CA SER A 85 13.18 -3.21 2.21
C SER A 85 12.19 -4.38 2.16
N LEU A 86 11.56 -4.71 3.29
CA LEU A 86 10.54 -5.76 3.39
C LEU A 86 9.27 -5.34 2.65
N LEU A 87 8.79 -4.10 2.87
CA LEU A 87 7.63 -3.57 2.15
C LEU A 87 7.87 -3.54 0.64
N LEU A 88 9.02 -3.02 0.19
CA LEU A 88 9.35 -2.90 -1.24
C LEU A 88 9.45 -4.28 -1.91
N LYS A 89 10.08 -5.26 -1.25
CA LYS A 89 10.09 -6.64 -1.72
C LYS A 89 8.67 -7.21 -1.81
N ALA A 90 7.86 -7.03 -0.78
CA ALA A 90 6.49 -7.50 -0.76
C ALA A 90 5.66 -6.87 -1.90
N LEU A 91 5.84 -5.58 -2.18
CA LEU A 91 5.20 -4.88 -3.31
C LEU A 91 5.65 -5.39 -4.68
N ARG A 92 6.94 -5.75 -4.86
CA ARG A 92 7.42 -6.35 -6.11
C ARG A 92 6.77 -7.72 -6.37
N GLU A 93 6.53 -8.49 -5.34
CA GLU A 93 6.10 -9.89 -5.45
C GLU A 93 4.58 -10.07 -5.36
N THR A 94 3.84 -9.07 -4.85
CA THR A 94 2.41 -9.18 -4.61
C THR A 94 1.56 -9.23 -5.88
N GLN A 95 0.47 -10.00 -5.81
CA GLN A 95 -0.62 -10.02 -6.80
C GLN A 95 -1.84 -9.22 -6.34
N LEU A 96 -1.79 -8.63 -5.13
CA LEU A 96 -2.87 -7.81 -4.60
C LEU A 96 -3.01 -6.49 -5.35
N VAL A 97 -1.93 -5.96 -5.92
CA VAL A 97 -1.96 -4.72 -6.70
C VAL A 97 -2.12 -5.10 -8.18
N ASN A 98 -3.19 -4.62 -8.80
CA ASN A 98 -3.38 -4.82 -10.23
C ASN A 98 -2.64 -3.72 -11.02
N TRP A 99 -1.40 -4.02 -11.39
CA TRP A 99 -0.51 -3.13 -12.13
C TRP A 99 -1.00 -2.77 -13.56
N HIS A 100 -2.03 -3.46 -14.07
CA HIS A 100 -2.65 -3.12 -15.36
C HIS A 100 -3.70 -2.02 -15.25
N LYS A 101 -4.05 -1.59 -14.04
CA LYS A 101 -4.95 -0.45 -13.81
C LYS A 101 -4.17 0.81 -13.51
N ASN A 102 -4.83 1.96 -13.67
CA ASN A 102 -4.33 3.20 -13.11
C ASN A 102 -4.23 3.05 -11.59
N ILE A 103 -3.05 3.24 -11.02
CA ILE A 103 -2.84 3.18 -9.57
C ILE A 103 -2.49 4.56 -9.06
N LEU A 104 -3.17 4.97 -7.99
CA LEU A 104 -2.78 6.12 -7.19
C LEU A 104 -2.21 5.65 -5.86
N PHE A 105 -0.91 5.83 -5.68
CA PHE A 105 -0.25 5.69 -4.39
C PHE A 105 -0.40 7.00 -3.62
N ASN A 106 -0.99 6.94 -2.44
CA ASN A 106 -1.34 8.11 -1.64
C ASN A 106 -0.53 8.15 -0.33
N VAL A 107 0.03 9.33 -0.03
CA VAL A 107 0.90 9.62 1.13
C VAL A 107 2.15 8.73 1.17
N VAL A 108 2.89 8.66 0.07
CA VAL A 108 4.14 7.91 0.00
C VAL A 108 5.22 8.59 0.86
N PRO A 109 5.82 7.89 1.84
CA PRO A 109 6.98 8.39 2.58
C PRO A 109 8.18 8.67 1.67
N ASP A 110 8.90 9.76 1.93
CA ASP A 110 9.98 10.24 1.05
C ASP A 110 11.07 9.19 0.82
N PHE A 111 11.39 8.39 1.85
CA PHE A 111 12.40 7.33 1.79
C PHE A 111 11.99 6.13 0.90
N LEU A 112 10.73 6.05 0.47
CA LEU A 112 10.23 4.99 -0.43
C LEU A 112 10.08 5.46 -1.88
N ILE A 113 10.12 6.78 -2.15
CA ILE A 113 9.76 7.34 -3.46
C ILE A 113 10.61 6.72 -4.57
N GLN A 114 11.94 6.77 -4.44
CA GLN A 114 12.85 6.33 -5.51
C GLN A 114 12.70 4.84 -5.83
N GLU A 115 12.68 3.98 -4.81
CA GLU A 115 12.54 2.55 -5.02
C GLU A 115 11.15 2.17 -5.52
N LEU A 116 10.09 2.82 -5.02
CA LEU A 116 8.74 2.56 -5.52
C LEU A 116 8.58 3.02 -6.98
N GLN A 117 9.21 4.12 -7.39
CA GLN A 117 9.26 4.52 -8.80
C GLN A 117 9.90 3.42 -9.67
N GLN A 118 10.99 2.82 -9.19
CA GLN A 118 11.63 1.70 -9.89
C GLN A 118 10.69 0.49 -9.98
N ILE A 119 10.00 0.13 -8.88
CA ILE A 119 9.00 -0.96 -8.92
C ILE A 119 7.90 -0.66 -9.94
N ILE A 120 7.40 0.57 -9.99
CA ILE A 120 6.38 0.97 -10.95
C ILE A 120 6.90 0.79 -12.38
N GLN A 121 8.11 1.25 -12.69
CA GLN A 121 8.73 1.09 -14.02
C GLN A 121 8.98 -0.38 -14.42
N GLU A 122 9.28 -1.24 -13.43
CA GLU A 122 9.43 -2.69 -13.64
C GLU A 122 8.09 -3.36 -13.97
N LYS A 123 6.96 -2.81 -13.50
CA LYS A 123 5.62 -3.42 -13.57
C LYS A 123 4.74 -2.83 -14.67
N VAL A 124 4.89 -1.55 -14.94
CA VAL A 124 4.15 -0.73 -15.89
C VAL A 124 5.20 -0.21 -16.83
N GLU A 125 5.13 -0.58 -18.11
CA GLU A 125 6.17 -0.39 -19.14
C GLU A 125 7.07 0.85 -18.98
N PRO A 126 8.35 0.81 -19.42
CA PRO A 126 9.36 1.85 -19.14
C PRO A 126 8.99 3.29 -19.50
N GLU A 127 7.99 3.49 -20.36
CA GLU A 127 7.49 4.80 -20.82
C GLU A 127 6.33 5.36 -19.98
N ALA A 128 5.92 4.67 -18.91
CA ALA A 128 4.87 5.13 -18.01
C ALA A 128 5.25 6.48 -17.35
N ASN A 129 4.46 7.52 -17.63
CA ASN A 129 4.61 8.84 -17.01
C ASN A 129 4.25 8.79 -15.53
N ILE A 130 5.26 8.60 -14.66
CA ILE A 130 5.08 8.68 -13.22
C ILE A 130 5.04 10.15 -12.79
N THR A 131 3.87 10.62 -12.38
CA THR A 131 3.71 11.97 -11.84
C THR A 131 3.88 11.94 -10.33
N ASN A 132 4.93 12.60 -9.82
CA ASN A 132 5.09 12.90 -8.40
C ASN A 132 4.56 14.31 -8.14
N TYR A 133 3.69 14.45 -7.14
CA TYR A 133 3.16 15.74 -6.70
C TYR A 133 3.94 16.20 -5.44
N PRO A 134 4.94 17.10 -5.56
CA PRO A 134 5.94 17.35 -4.52
C PRO A 134 5.37 17.97 -3.23
N GLY A 135 4.17 18.53 -3.28
CA GLY A 135 3.46 19.05 -2.11
C GLY A 135 2.48 18.06 -1.46
N ASN A 136 2.14 16.97 -2.17
CA ASN A 136 0.98 16.16 -1.85
C ASN A 136 1.34 14.69 -1.53
N LYS A 137 2.60 14.24 -1.70
CA LYS A 137 3.04 12.85 -1.41
C LYS A 137 2.21 11.79 -2.17
N TYR A 138 1.76 12.10 -3.38
CA TYR A 138 1.07 11.14 -4.26
C TYR A 138 1.99 10.71 -5.39
N MET A 139 1.85 9.47 -5.82
CA MET A 139 2.41 8.97 -7.08
C MET A 139 1.33 8.29 -7.91
N TYR A 140 1.29 8.64 -9.19
CA TYR A 140 0.39 8.04 -10.16
C TYR A 140 1.16 7.10 -11.08
N ALA A 141 0.66 5.87 -11.23
CA ALA A 141 1.09 4.91 -12.22
C ALA A 141 -0.05 4.69 -13.22
N PRO A 142 0.10 5.00 -14.52
CA PRO A 142 -0.90 4.67 -15.51
C PRO A 142 -1.05 3.15 -15.63
N GLY A 143 -2.24 2.66 -15.91
CA GLY A 143 -2.43 1.26 -16.30
C GLY A 143 -2.00 1.05 -17.75
N VAL A 144 -1.49 -0.13 -18.06
CA VAL A 144 -1.30 -0.58 -19.45
C VAL A 144 -2.51 -1.42 -19.83
N GLU A 145 -3.32 -0.95 -20.78
CA GLU A 145 -4.32 -1.80 -21.44
C GLU A 145 -3.57 -2.83 -22.28
N VAL A 146 -3.75 -4.12 -21.97
CA VAL A 146 -3.20 -5.26 -22.72
C VAL A 146 -4.23 -5.74 -23.74
#